data_AF-A0A3N5GVZ9-F1
#
_entry.id   AF-A0A3N5GVZ9-F1
#
_cell.length_a   1.000
_cell.length_b   1.000
_cell.length_c   1.000
_cell.angle_alpha   90.00
_cell.angle_beta   90.00
_cell.angle_gamma   90.00
#
_symmetry.space_group_name_H-M   'P 1'
#
loop_
_entity.id
_entity.type
_entity.pdbx_description
1 polymer ?
#
loop_
_entity_poly.entity_id
_entity_poly.type
_entity_poly.pdbx_seq_one_letter_code
_entity_poly.pdbx_strand_id
1 'polypeptide(L)'
;MDLVAVTSLKHFFKALLDEALGQTRLDVAEVTEFYLANLLAEFAAADRLFAPDEPGGAEEPLALLYHRAQSAEREERIRILRRLGDVSLYKAGFFAGALRESVVGQGYTIDMGRAAYAQVATLARGGFALVYDELGRKFRPLVEVLEGIAARSAARSSPAGALRVYESWRRTGSDTLESVLVDAGLLPRGGGLPN
;
A
#
# COMPACT_ATOMS: atom_id res chain seq x y z
N MET A 1 17.23 16.85 -14.25
CA MET A 1 16.79 15.67 -15.04
C MET A 1 15.68 14.88 -14.32
N ASP A 2 15.11 15.43 -13.24
CA ASP A 2 14.26 14.69 -12.30
C ASP A 2 12.81 14.51 -12.77
N LEU A 3 12.29 15.45 -13.57
CA LEU A 3 10.94 15.37 -14.15
C LEU A 3 10.73 14.17 -15.07
N VAL A 4 11.76 13.78 -15.83
CA VAL A 4 11.69 12.62 -16.74
C VAL A 4 11.70 11.31 -15.95
N ALA A 5 12.51 11.24 -14.88
CA ALA A 5 12.57 10.07 -14.01
C ALA A 5 11.27 9.85 -13.24
N VAL A 6 10.66 10.91 -12.69
CA VAL A 6 9.37 10.83 -11.97
C VAL A 6 8.23 10.45 -12.91
N THR A 7 8.20 11.02 -14.12
CA THR A 7 7.17 10.67 -15.11
C THR A 7 7.29 9.21 -15.54
N SER A 8 8.51 8.72 -15.77
CA SER A 8 8.78 7.31 -16.05
C SER A 8 8.32 6.39 -14.90
N LEU A 9 8.58 6.79 -13.66
CA LEU A 9 8.23 6.01 -12.47
C LEU A 9 6.71 5.91 -12.26
N LYS A 10 5.97 6.98 -12.54
CA LYS A 10 4.49 6.98 -12.50
C LYS A 10 3.89 6.01 -13.52
N HIS A 11 4.40 6.01 -14.75
CA HIS A 11 3.95 5.06 -15.79
C HIS A 11 4.29 3.62 -15.41
N PHE A 12 5.48 3.40 -14.86
CA PHE A 12 5.89 2.09 -14.36
C PHE A 12 4.93 1.57 -13.27
N PHE A 13 4.61 2.39 -12.26
CA PHE A 13 3.68 1.98 -11.21
C PHE A 13 2.24 1.82 -11.71
N LYS A 14 1.80 2.62 -12.69
CA LYS A 14 0.50 2.42 -13.33
C LYS A 14 0.42 1.03 -14.00
N ALA A 15 1.43 0.66 -14.78
CA ALA A 15 1.46 -0.66 -15.42
C ALA A 15 1.47 -1.81 -14.41
N LEU A 16 2.21 -1.68 -13.30
CA LEU A 16 2.21 -2.67 -12.22
C LEU A 16 0.86 -2.77 -11.50
N LEU A 17 0.21 -1.63 -11.25
CA LEU A 17 -1.13 -1.59 -10.65
C LEU A 17 -2.15 -2.26 -11.59
N ASP A 18 -2.09 -2.00 -12.89
CA ASP A 18 -3.02 -2.56 -13.88
C ASP A 18 -2.89 -4.08 -13.97
N GLU A 19 -1.65 -4.59 -14.00
CA GLU A 19 -1.37 -6.02 -13.96
C GLU A 19 -1.92 -6.65 -12.68
N ALA A 20 -1.64 -6.05 -11.52
CA ALA A 20 -2.05 -6.59 -10.23
C ALA A 20 -3.57 -6.53 -10.03
N LEU A 21 -4.22 -5.43 -10.43
CA LEU A 21 -5.67 -5.28 -10.37
C LEU A 21 -6.37 -6.28 -11.30
N GLY A 22 -5.84 -6.49 -12.51
CA GLY A 22 -6.35 -7.46 -13.48
C GLY A 22 -6.29 -8.93 -13.01
N GLN A 23 -5.48 -9.23 -12.00
CA GLN A 23 -5.42 -10.55 -11.34
C GLN A 23 -6.39 -10.66 -10.15
N THR A 24 -7.03 -9.56 -9.77
CA THR A 24 -8.03 -9.52 -8.70
C THR A 24 -9.42 -9.23 -9.27
N ARG A 25 -10.45 -9.39 -8.43
CA ARG A 25 -11.82 -8.91 -8.75
C ARG A 25 -12.06 -7.47 -8.30
N LEU A 26 -10.99 -6.75 -7.93
CA LEU A 26 -11.08 -5.39 -7.42
C LEU A 26 -11.17 -4.42 -8.59
N ASP A 27 -12.37 -3.92 -8.84
CA ASP A 27 -12.57 -2.75 -9.71
C ASP A 27 -12.15 -1.49 -8.96
N VAL A 28 -11.46 -0.54 -9.60
CA VAL A 28 -11.02 0.73 -9.02
C VAL A 28 -11.20 1.83 -10.06
N ALA A 29 -11.69 3.00 -9.65
CA ALA A 29 -11.85 4.09 -10.61
C ALA A 29 -10.49 4.54 -11.17
N GLU A 30 -10.45 4.88 -12.46
CA GLU A 30 -9.23 5.31 -13.16
C GLU A 30 -8.50 6.45 -12.43
N VAL A 31 -9.24 7.41 -11.88
CA VAL A 31 -8.68 8.53 -11.10
C VAL A 31 -7.99 8.05 -9.82
N THR A 32 -8.51 7.01 -9.18
CA THR A 32 -7.93 6.38 -7.98
C THR A 32 -6.70 5.56 -8.34
N GLU A 33 -6.68 4.87 -9.49
CA GLU A 33 -5.48 4.21 -10.00
C GLU A 33 -4.35 5.21 -10.27
N PHE A 34 -4.66 6.36 -10.90
CA PHE A 34 -3.69 7.44 -11.08
C PHE A 34 -3.19 8.00 -9.75
N TYR A 35 -4.07 8.14 -8.74
CA TYR A 35 -3.66 8.53 -7.40
C TYR A 35 -2.67 7.53 -6.81
N LEU A 36 -2.97 6.23 -6.86
CA LEU A 36 -2.10 5.18 -6.35
C LEU A 36 -0.76 5.14 -7.08
N ALA A 37 -0.75 5.24 -8.41
CA ALA A 37 0.49 5.24 -9.19
C ALA A 37 1.38 6.45 -8.84
N ASN A 38 0.78 7.63 -8.65
CA ASN A 38 1.51 8.82 -8.18
C ASN A 38 2.06 8.61 -6.77
N LEU A 39 1.25 8.07 -5.86
CA LEU A 39 1.63 7.81 -4.49
C LEU A 39 2.83 6.86 -4.40
N LEU A 40 2.82 5.76 -5.16
CA LEU A 40 3.91 4.81 -5.19
C LEU A 40 5.18 5.40 -5.80
N ALA A 41 5.04 6.23 -6.84
CA ALA A 41 6.18 6.96 -7.41
C ALA A 41 6.79 7.95 -6.41
N GLU A 42 5.95 8.67 -5.66
CA GLU A 42 6.38 9.57 -4.60
C GLU A 42 7.10 8.82 -3.48
N PHE A 43 6.54 7.71 -2.98
CA PHE A 43 7.20 6.90 -1.96
C PHE A 43 8.49 6.26 -2.45
N ALA A 44 8.56 5.76 -3.67
CA ALA A 44 9.80 5.19 -4.20
C ALA A 44 10.89 6.26 -4.42
N ALA A 45 10.51 7.50 -4.74
CA ALA A 45 11.43 8.63 -4.78
C ALA A 45 11.84 9.09 -3.37
N ALA A 46 10.89 9.09 -2.42
CA ALA A 46 11.10 9.45 -1.03
C ALA A 46 11.86 8.39 -0.23
N ASP A 47 11.76 7.10 -0.54
CA ASP A 47 12.56 6.01 0.05
C ASP A 47 14.05 6.22 -0.24
N ARG A 48 14.37 6.89 -1.36
CA ARG A 48 15.73 7.34 -1.67
C ARG A 48 16.14 8.63 -0.95
N LEU A 49 15.19 9.34 -0.33
CA LEU A 49 15.32 10.73 0.12
C LEU A 49 14.79 11.00 1.55
N PHE A 50 14.37 9.99 2.34
CA PHE A 50 13.64 10.17 3.60
C PHE A 50 14.30 11.23 4.49
N ALA A 51 13.70 12.42 4.51
CA ALA A 51 14.05 13.51 5.41
C ALA A 51 13.25 13.32 6.71
N PRO A 52 13.89 13.38 7.89
CA PRO A 52 13.23 13.20 9.19
C PRO A 52 12.09 14.20 9.50
N ASP A 53 12.03 15.32 8.78
CA ASP A 53 11.24 16.50 9.17
C ASP A 53 9.81 16.54 8.60
N GLU A 54 9.36 15.53 7.84
CA GLU A 54 7.97 15.49 7.37
C GLU A 54 7.02 14.72 8.31
N PRO A 55 5.79 15.22 8.54
CA PRO A 55 4.76 14.48 9.25
C PRO A 55 4.56 13.08 8.65
N GLY A 56 4.67 12.04 9.48
CA GLY A 56 4.57 10.65 9.03
C GLY A 56 5.85 10.09 8.42
N GLY A 57 7.00 10.64 8.83
CA GLY A 57 8.30 9.98 8.69
C GLY A 57 8.30 8.56 9.28
N ALA A 58 9.36 7.80 8.98
CA ALA A 58 9.45 6.37 9.28
C ALA A 58 9.12 6.03 10.75
N GLU A 59 9.49 6.89 11.69
CA GLU A 59 9.40 6.67 13.15
C GLU A 59 8.17 7.29 13.84
N GLU A 60 7.40 8.17 13.18
CA GLU A 60 6.25 8.81 13.86
C GLU A 60 5.08 7.83 14.02
N PRO A 61 4.60 7.56 15.25
CA PRO A 61 3.44 6.69 15.46
C PRO A 61 2.18 7.27 14.82
N LEU A 62 1.43 6.42 14.10
CA LEU A 62 0.17 6.81 13.43
C LEU A 62 -0.84 7.45 14.39
N ALA A 63 -0.86 7.02 15.66
CA ALA A 63 -1.75 7.60 16.67
C ALA A 63 -1.42 9.08 16.97
N LEU A 64 -0.13 9.45 16.97
CA LEU A 64 0.28 10.84 17.22
C LEU A 64 -0.06 11.74 16.03
N LEU A 65 0.13 11.26 14.81
CA LEU A 65 -0.32 11.95 13.60
C LEU A 65 -1.83 12.17 13.60
N TYR A 66 -2.59 11.14 13.95
CA TYR A 66 -4.03 11.23 14.08
C TYR A 66 -4.43 12.25 15.14
N HIS A 67 -3.80 12.21 16.32
CA HIS A 67 -4.04 13.19 17.37
C HIS A 67 -3.75 14.64 16.91
N ARG A 68 -2.65 14.86 16.20
CA ARG A 68 -2.32 16.17 15.60
C ARG A 68 -3.42 16.65 14.65
N ALA A 69 -3.97 15.75 13.83
CA ALA A 69 -5.06 16.09 12.92
C ALA A 69 -6.33 16.58 13.66
N GLN A 70 -6.64 16.00 14.82
CA GLN A 70 -7.82 16.39 15.60
C GLN A 70 -7.73 17.83 16.11
N SER A 71 -6.53 18.32 16.40
CA SER A 71 -6.29 19.68 16.89
C SER A 71 -6.01 20.69 15.77
N ALA A 72 -5.96 20.24 14.52
CA ALA A 72 -5.63 21.10 13.38
C ALA A 72 -6.87 21.75 12.75
N GLU A 73 -6.65 22.92 12.12
CA GLU A 73 -7.62 23.60 11.27
C GLU A 73 -7.96 22.77 10.03
N ARG A 74 -9.11 23.04 9.39
CA ARG A 74 -9.69 22.17 8.35
C ARG A 74 -8.71 21.76 7.24
N GLU A 75 -7.97 22.70 6.66
CA GLU A 75 -7.05 22.39 5.55
C GLU A 75 -5.82 21.60 6.00
N GLU A 76 -5.27 21.93 7.16
CA GLU A 76 -4.15 21.20 7.77
C GLU A 76 -4.58 19.79 8.18
N ARG A 77 -5.77 19.65 8.77
CA ARG A 77 -6.37 18.36 9.10
C ARG A 77 -6.50 17.45 7.87
N ILE A 78 -6.99 17.98 6.75
CA ILE A 78 -7.06 17.24 5.49
C ILE A 78 -5.67 16.76 5.06
N ARG A 79 -4.65 17.63 5.13
CA ARG A 79 -3.27 17.28 4.74
C ARG A 79 -2.69 16.18 5.64
N ILE A 80 -2.83 16.31 6.96
CA ILE A 80 -2.32 15.31 7.92
C ILE A 80 -3.04 13.96 7.75
N LEU A 81 -4.37 13.96 7.66
CA LEU A 81 -5.14 12.72 7.51
C LEU A 81 -4.86 12.04 6.17
N ARG A 82 -4.71 12.81 5.08
CA ARG A 82 -4.30 12.25 3.78
C ARG A 82 -2.95 11.55 3.92
N ARG A 83 -1.96 12.21 4.51
CA ARG A 83 -0.62 11.63 4.73
C ARG A 83 -0.69 10.39 5.63
N LEU A 84 -1.53 10.39 6.67
CA LEU A 84 -1.77 9.22 7.51
C LEU A 84 -2.30 8.03 6.69
N GLY A 85 -3.30 8.28 5.84
CA GLY A 85 -3.86 7.27 4.93
C GLY A 85 -2.81 6.71 3.97
N ASP A 86 -2.09 7.61 3.31
CA ASP A 86 -1.02 7.33 2.34
C ASP A 86 0.10 6.47 2.94
N VAL A 87 0.65 6.90 4.09
CA VAL A 87 1.70 6.17 4.82
C VAL A 87 1.19 4.82 5.30
N SER A 88 -0.04 4.76 5.80
CA SER A 88 -0.63 3.50 6.26
C SER A 88 -0.81 2.52 5.11
N LEU A 89 -1.27 2.98 3.95
CA LEU A 89 -1.47 2.13 2.77
C LEU A 89 -0.14 1.57 2.27
N TYR A 90 0.87 2.43 2.15
CA TYR A 90 2.21 2.03 1.74
C TYR A 90 2.86 1.05 2.74
N LYS A 91 2.86 1.38 4.04
CA LYS A 91 3.42 0.51 5.09
C LYS A 91 2.71 -0.85 5.13
N ALA A 92 1.38 -0.86 5.12
CA ALA A 92 0.60 -2.10 5.15
C ALA A 92 0.81 -2.95 3.89
N GLY A 93 0.93 -2.34 2.71
CA GLY A 93 1.10 -3.04 1.43
C GLY A 93 2.50 -3.57 1.16
N PHE A 94 3.56 -2.82 1.51
CA PHE A 94 4.94 -3.21 1.16
C PHE A 94 5.72 -3.84 2.33
N PHE A 95 5.31 -3.57 3.57
CA PHE A 95 6.03 -4.00 4.78
C PHE A 95 5.17 -4.89 5.69
N ALA A 96 4.21 -5.60 5.08
CA ALA A 96 3.28 -6.49 5.76
C ALA A 96 3.96 -7.50 6.68
N GLY A 97 5.09 -8.10 6.25
CA GLY A 97 5.88 -9.03 7.06
C GLY A 97 6.41 -8.40 8.36
N ALA A 98 7.07 -7.24 8.25
CA ALA A 98 7.61 -6.52 9.40
C ALA A 98 6.50 -6.02 10.34
N LEU A 99 5.37 -5.57 9.79
CA LEU A 99 4.22 -5.13 10.59
C LEU A 99 3.55 -6.26 11.36
N ARG A 100 3.53 -7.49 10.82
CA ARG A 100 2.97 -8.66 11.53
C ARG A 100 3.80 -9.04 12.76
N GLU A 101 5.10 -8.80 12.74
CA GLU A 101 5.99 -9.01 13.87
C GLU A 101 6.03 -7.82 14.83
N SER A 102 5.48 -6.68 14.41
CA SER A 102 5.41 -5.48 15.24
C SER A 102 4.32 -5.59 16.33
N VAL A 103 4.54 -4.90 17.45
CA VAL A 103 3.63 -4.85 18.60
C VAL A 103 2.22 -4.37 18.23
N VAL A 104 2.12 -3.45 17.27
CA VAL A 104 0.82 -2.86 16.85
C VAL A 104 0.08 -3.73 15.83
N GLY A 105 0.80 -4.57 15.08
CA GLY A 105 0.24 -5.43 14.05
C GLY A 105 -0.17 -4.69 12.77
N GLN A 106 -0.33 -5.46 11.69
CA GLN A 106 -0.77 -4.95 10.39
C GLN A 106 -2.23 -4.45 10.41
N GLY A 107 -3.09 -5.09 11.22
CA GLY A 107 -4.51 -4.71 11.34
C GLY A 107 -4.69 -3.26 11.79
N TYR A 108 -3.92 -2.84 12.80
CA TYR A 108 -3.94 -1.47 13.30
C TYR A 108 -3.60 -0.45 12.21
N THR A 109 -2.54 -0.68 11.44
CA THR A 109 -2.16 0.22 10.32
C THR A 109 -3.28 0.33 9.29
N ILE A 110 -3.95 -0.79 8.99
CA ILE A 110 -5.08 -0.82 8.05
C ILE A 110 -6.27 -0.02 8.58
N ASP A 111 -6.62 -0.18 9.85
CA ASP A 111 -7.75 0.51 10.45
C ASP A 111 -7.50 2.03 10.55
N MET A 112 -6.27 2.43 10.91
CA MET A 112 -5.85 3.83 10.94
C MET A 112 -5.91 4.46 9.56
N GLY A 113 -5.34 3.81 8.53
CA GLY A 113 -5.34 4.34 7.17
C GLY A 113 -6.74 4.47 6.57
N ARG A 114 -7.57 3.45 6.76
CA ARG A 114 -8.99 3.46 6.36
C ARG A 114 -9.75 4.62 7.00
N ALA A 115 -9.60 4.78 8.32
CA ALA A 115 -10.29 5.83 9.06
C ALA A 115 -9.84 7.24 8.61
N ALA A 116 -8.55 7.40 8.30
CA ALA A 116 -8.02 8.64 7.74
C ALA A 116 -8.70 9.01 6.43
N TYR A 117 -8.66 8.12 5.43
CA TYR A 117 -9.26 8.42 4.12
C TYR A 117 -10.77 8.64 4.22
N ALA A 118 -11.48 7.88 5.05
CA ALA A 118 -12.90 8.12 5.30
C ALA A 118 -13.15 9.54 5.82
N GLN A 119 -12.34 10.02 6.78
CA GLN A 119 -12.46 11.41 7.26
C GLN A 119 -12.07 12.43 6.20
N VAL A 120 -11.01 12.21 5.43
CA VAL A 120 -10.64 13.08 4.31
C VAL A 120 -11.79 13.18 3.30
N ALA A 121 -12.45 12.07 2.98
CA ALA A 121 -13.59 12.05 2.06
C ALA A 121 -14.74 12.95 2.55
N THR A 122 -15.02 12.95 3.86
CA THR A 122 -16.04 13.86 4.44
C THR A 122 -15.63 15.33 4.44
N LEU A 123 -14.33 15.61 4.54
CA LEU A 123 -13.80 16.98 4.65
C LEU A 123 -13.48 17.60 3.28
N ALA A 124 -13.13 16.78 2.29
CA ALA A 124 -12.80 17.20 0.93
C ALA A 124 -14.04 17.65 0.15
N ARG A 125 -13.83 18.26 -1.01
CA ARG A 125 -14.90 18.70 -1.93
C ARG A 125 -14.63 18.16 -3.33
N GLY A 126 -15.69 17.96 -4.11
CA GLY A 126 -15.61 17.59 -5.53
C GLY A 126 -15.02 16.19 -5.76
N GLY A 127 -14.40 15.98 -6.93
CA GLY A 127 -13.91 14.66 -7.37
C GLY A 127 -12.86 14.02 -6.45
N PHE A 128 -12.10 14.81 -5.69
CA PHE A 128 -11.15 14.27 -4.71
C PHE A 128 -11.84 13.52 -3.56
N ALA A 129 -13.04 13.94 -3.14
CA ALA A 129 -13.78 13.24 -2.09
C ALA A 129 -14.12 11.80 -2.50
N LEU A 130 -14.43 11.58 -3.78
CA LEU A 130 -14.74 10.25 -4.32
C LEU A 130 -13.52 9.32 -4.31
N VAL A 131 -12.34 9.86 -4.65
CA VAL A 131 -11.07 9.10 -4.59
C VAL A 131 -10.80 8.65 -3.15
N TYR A 132 -10.89 9.56 -2.17
CA TYR A 132 -10.63 9.20 -0.77
C TYR A 132 -11.72 8.28 -0.20
N ASP A 133 -12.98 8.41 -0.61
CA ASP A 133 -14.04 7.48 -0.21
C ASP A 133 -13.75 6.07 -0.74
N GLU A 134 -13.38 5.95 -2.01
CA GLU A 134 -13.03 4.67 -2.62
C GLU A 134 -11.80 4.04 -1.95
N LEU A 135 -10.74 4.81 -1.72
CA LEU A 135 -9.54 4.37 -0.97
C LEU A 135 -9.91 3.89 0.43
N GLY A 136 -10.77 4.63 1.13
CA GLY A 136 -11.27 4.26 2.45
C GLY A 136 -12.07 2.95 2.42
N ARG A 137 -13.02 2.80 1.49
CA ARG A 137 -13.85 1.60 1.36
C ARG A 137 -13.05 0.37 0.96
N LYS A 138 -12.15 0.52 -0.03
CA LYS A 138 -11.36 -0.56 -0.64
C LYS A 138 -9.97 -0.73 -0.01
N PHE A 139 -9.71 -0.10 1.14
CA PHE A 139 -8.37 -0.07 1.75
C PHE A 139 -7.71 -1.44 1.90
N ARG A 140 -8.41 -2.42 2.48
CA ARG A 140 -7.85 -3.76 2.70
C ARG A 140 -7.59 -4.52 1.38
N PRO A 141 -8.54 -4.60 0.44
CA PRO A 141 -8.25 -5.13 -0.90
C PRO A 141 -7.08 -4.42 -1.60
N LEU A 142 -6.96 -3.09 -1.45
CA LEU A 142 -5.83 -2.34 -2.01
C LEU A 142 -4.50 -2.71 -1.34
N VAL A 143 -4.47 -2.92 -0.03
CA VAL A 143 -3.30 -3.44 0.67
C VAL A 143 -2.90 -4.81 0.12
N GLU A 144 -3.85 -5.71 -0.11
CA GLU A 144 -3.59 -7.03 -0.68
C GLU A 144 -3.02 -6.94 -2.11
N VAL A 145 -3.52 -6.02 -2.94
CA VAL A 145 -2.96 -5.73 -4.28
C VAL A 145 -1.50 -5.28 -4.17
N LEU A 146 -1.21 -4.34 -3.27
CA LEU A 146 0.16 -3.85 -3.06
C LEU A 146 1.09 -4.93 -2.50
N GLU A 147 0.61 -5.78 -1.59
CA GLU A 147 1.34 -6.95 -1.09
C GLU A 147 1.69 -7.90 -2.24
N GLY A 148 0.77 -8.14 -3.17
CA GLY A 148 1.02 -8.94 -4.37
C GLY A 148 2.12 -8.35 -5.26
N ILE A 149 2.11 -7.03 -5.49
CA ILE A 149 3.15 -6.32 -6.26
C ILE A 149 4.52 -6.48 -5.57
N ALA A 150 4.57 -6.26 -4.26
CA ALA A 150 5.80 -6.38 -3.46
C ALA A 150 6.34 -7.82 -3.48
N ALA A 151 5.46 -8.82 -3.31
CA ALA A 151 5.82 -10.23 -3.32
C ALA A 151 6.34 -10.69 -4.69
N ARG A 152 5.69 -10.31 -5.80
CA ARG A 152 6.17 -10.62 -7.17
C ARG A 152 7.56 -10.04 -7.40
N SER A 153 7.76 -8.81 -6.97
CA SER A 153 9.07 -8.15 -7.07
C SER A 153 10.11 -8.91 -6.27
N ALA A 154 9.85 -9.23 -5.00
CA ALA A 154 10.77 -9.98 -4.16
C ALA A 154 11.11 -11.38 -4.71
N ALA A 155 10.12 -12.13 -5.17
CA ALA A 155 10.31 -13.48 -5.73
C ALA A 155 11.18 -13.47 -7.00
N ARG A 156 11.00 -12.46 -7.88
CA ARG A 156 11.82 -12.31 -9.10
C ARG A 156 13.23 -11.81 -8.82
N SER A 157 13.44 -11.03 -7.77
CA SER A 157 14.75 -10.41 -7.50
C SER A 157 15.80 -11.39 -6.97
N SER A 158 15.42 -12.42 -6.21
CA SER A 158 16.39 -13.38 -5.65
C SER A 158 15.74 -14.64 -5.07
N PRO A 159 16.49 -15.77 -4.94
CA PRO A 159 16.03 -16.96 -4.21
C PRO A 159 15.64 -16.67 -2.75
N ALA A 160 16.37 -15.79 -2.07
CA ALA A 160 16.04 -15.39 -0.70
C ALA A 160 14.72 -14.60 -0.64
N GLY A 161 14.44 -13.77 -1.64
CA GLY A 161 13.16 -13.08 -1.78
C GLY A 161 12.00 -14.06 -2.00
N ALA A 162 12.18 -15.03 -2.90
CA ALA A 162 11.22 -16.10 -3.13
C ALA A 162 10.93 -16.92 -1.86
N LEU A 163 11.97 -17.27 -1.09
CA LEU A 163 11.80 -17.99 0.17
C LEU A 163 10.98 -17.19 1.19
N ARG A 164 11.21 -15.87 1.32
CA ARG A 164 10.42 -15.01 2.21
C ARG A 164 8.94 -14.95 1.82
N VAL A 165 8.64 -14.91 0.51
CA VAL A 165 7.25 -14.96 0.02
C VAL A 165 6.61 -16.29 0.38
N TYR A 166 7.32 -17.40 0.18
CA TYR A 166 6.86 -18.73 0.55
C TYR A 166 6.58 -18.89 2.04
N GLU A 167 7.51 -18.44 2.90
CA GLU A 167 7.32 -18.48 4.36
C GLU A 167 6.13 -17.63 4.81
N SER A 168 5.94 -16.46 4.18
CA SER A 168 4.79 -15.61 4.45
C SER A 168 3.48 -16.29 4.04
N TRP A 169 3.40 -16.85 2.83
CA TRP A 169 2.24 -17.63 2.38
C TRP A 169 1.94 -18.78 3.34
N ARG A 170 2.97 -19.55 3.71
CA ARG A 170 2.84 -20.68 4.63
C ARG A 170 2.32 -20.31 6.01
N ARG A 171 2.54 -19.08 6.44
CA ARG A 171 2.07 -18.56 7.73
C ARG A 171 0.65 -17.99 7.65
N THR A 172 0.31 -17.33 6.54
CA THR A 172 -0.94 -16.57 6.40
C THR A 172 -2.03 -17.30 5.63
N GLY A 173 -1.67 -18.25 4.78
CA GLY A 173 -2.59 -18.85 3.81
C GLY A 173 -3.12 -17.86 2.77
N SER A 174 -2.39 -16.77 2.50
CA SER A 174 -2.86 -15.70 1.60
C SER A 174 -2.95 -16.17 0.15
N ASP A 175 -4.16 -16.14 -0.41
CA ASP A 175 -4.42 -16.41 -1.84
C ASP A 175 -3.57 -15.55 -2.77
N THR A 176 -3.34 -14.28 -2.40
CA THR A 176 -2.47 -13.37 -3.16
C THR A 176 -1.05 -13.92 -3.23
N LEU A 177 -0.46 -14.31 -2.09
CA LEU A 177 0.91 -14.85 -2.07
C LEU A 177 1.00 -16.21 -2.75
N GLU A 178 -0.06 -17.03 -2.66
CA GLU A 178 -0.16 -18.29 -3.41
C GLU A 178 -0.08 -18.05 -4.91
N SER A 179 -0.89 -17.11 -5.42
CA SER A 179 -0.87 -16.72 -6.84
C SER A 179 0.52 -16.25 -7.26
N VAL A 180 1.23 -15.45 -6.43
CA VAL A 180 2.60 -15.03 -6.71
C VAL A 180 3.55 -16.22 -6.86
N LEU A 181 3.47 -17.21 -5.95
CA LEU A 181 4.34 -18.38 -5.96
C LEU A 181 4.03 -19.31 -7.14
N VAL A 182 2.75 -19.45 -7.50
CA VAL A 182 2.31 -20.20 -8.69
C VAL A 182 2.83 -19.53 -9.96
N ASP A 183 2.69 -18.21 -10.09
CA ASP A 183 3.17 -17.46 -11.26
C ASP A 183 4.70 -17.53 -11.39
N ALA A 184 5.41 -17.63 -10.27
CA ALA A 184 6.86 -17.82 -10.22
C ALA A 184 7.30 -19.28 -10.49
N GLY A 185 6.37 -20.24 -10.64
CA GLY A 185 6.66 -21.67 -10.81
C GLY A 185 7.17 -22.36 -9.54
N LEU A 186 6.97 -21.75 -8.38
CA LEU A 186 7.41 -22.24 -7.07
C LEU A 186 6.35 -23.09 -6.37
N LEU A 187 5.09 -23.03 -6.81
CA LEU A 187 4.00 -23.89 -6.37
C LEU A 187 3.20 -24.46 -7.56
N PRO A 188 2.70 -25.70 -7.48
CA PRO A 188 1.79 -26.25 -8.48
C PRO A 188 0.40 -25.62 -8.38
N ARG A 189 -0.26 -25.41 -9.53
CA ARG A 189 -1.65 -24.90 -9.58
C ARG A 189 -2.60 -25.90 -8.92
N GLY A 190 -3.22 -25.51 -7.80
CA GLY A 190 -4.22 -26.32 -7.08
C GLY A 190 -3.65 -27.34 -6.09
N GLY A 191 -2.35 -27.27 -5.78
CA GLY A 191 -1.72 -28.15 -4.80
C GLY A 191 -1.44 -27.43 -3.49
N GLY A 192 -2.40 -27.51 -2.55
CA GLY A 192 -2.01 -27.54 -1.15
C GLY A 192 -1.00 -28.67 -0.97
N LEU A 193 0.06 -28.43 -0.18
CA LEU A 193 1.12 -29.41 0.05
C LEU A 193 0.50 -30.79 0.35
N PRO A 194 1.03 -31.90 -0.22
CA PRO A 194 0.72 -33.22 0.32
C PRO A 194 1.13 -33.21 1.79
N ASN A 195 0.17 -33.53 2.67
CA ASN A 195 0.36 -33.66 4.11
C ASN A 195 1.59 -34.53 4.45
#